data_AF-A0A844IES9-F1
#
_entry.id   AF-A0A844IES9-F1
#
_cell.length_a   1.000
_cell.length_b   1.000
_cell.length_c   1.000
_cell.angle_alpha   90.00
_cell.angle_beta   90.00
_cell.angle_gamma   90.00
#
_symmetry.space_group_name_H-M   'P 1'
#
loop_
_entity.id
_entity.type
_entity.pdbx_description
1 polymer ?
#
loop_
_entity_poly.entity_id
_entity_poly.type
_entity_poly.pdbx_seq_one_letter_code
_entity_poly.pdbx_strand_id
1 'polypeptide(L)'
;MSNAIADQTVKVNSTFTFTLPKDTFSDPDAVNPYKNLVIFGDSLSDTGNFYKASGNTFPPSPNYQGRFSNGLVWVDYFAHDLQFTDQSIQNYAFVGANTGVSNTFGQITVPGLLTQIQQFKTVNTNSIGKDGLYVIWAGANDFLNLATDPTQAVTNAVTNISSAITTLAGLGAKEIVVGNLADLGATPASIASNNVANARAISLGFNTALNQALTNLEPALNVNLSLVDNFGSITAVQTNPANYKFTNITQPLITATNPVNPDQYAFWDDVHPTTRLHQLVTDTFENTLLNDGVIPDLIKYSATLADGSKLPDWLNFNSTTRTFSGTPNTGNVGKLDVKVIATDKAGATVNDIFTLAVNQSTTVGTPEDDKLIATPGSQFDGQNNIVFTGAGKDEVDLSTVSVFPNSGNNIVDLGSGEDTIFVNKRDRAFGSDGNDTFNAKDGQGGNRISGGLGDDTFYLGSNDRALGGDGKDIFRVSLGGGNLISGGAGADQFWIVNAELPSSANTVLDFQLGTDVIGIQGAVSLGITTSTLKLNQVGGDTAIVFNNQTLATLTGIQASSLSLTDSKQFVFA
;
A
#
# COMPACT_ATOMS: atom_id res chain seq x y z
N MET A 1 23.84 -20.85 9.99
CA MET A 1 23.88 -19.41 9.63
C MET A 1 24.76 -19.28 8.41
N SER A 2 24.21 -18.77 7.31
CA SER A 2 24.90 -18.69 6.02
C SER A 2 25.29 -17.26 5.69
N ASN A 3 24.42 -16.28 6.02
CA ASN A 3 24.69 -14.85 5.96
C ASN A 3 24.18 -14.14 7.23
N ALA A 4 24.94 -13.18 7.74
CA ALA A 4 24.52 -12.35 8.87
C ALA A 4 23.48 -11.31 8.42
N ILE A 5 22.53 -10.99 9.31
CA ILE A 5 21.57 -9.90 9.10
C ILE A 5 22.32 -8.58 9.20
N ALA A 6 22.26 -7.76 8.16
CA ALA A 6 22.87 -6.45 8.18
C ALA A 6 22.14 -5.49 9.13
N ASP A 7 22.90 -4.67 9.85
CA ASP A 7 22.36 -3.54 10.60
C ASP A 7 21.50 -2.65 9.70
N GLN A 8 20.43 -2.11 10.26
CA GLN A 8 19.45 -1.29 9.57
C GLN A 8 19.44 0.11 10.14
N THR A 9 19.23 1.12 9.29
CA THR A 9 19.03 2.50 9.71
C THR A 9 17.70 3.00 9.19
N VAL A 10 16.89 3.56 10.07
CA VAL A 10 15.56 4.08 9.77
C VAL A 10 15.43 5.50 10.30
N LYS A 11 14.53 6.29 9.70
CA LYS A 11 14.32 7.69 10.06
C LYS A 11 13.08 7.85 10.92
N VAL A 12 13.16 8.72 11.93
CA VAL A 12 11.99 9.11 12.73
C VAL A 12 10.86 9.62 11.84
N ASN A 13 9.62 9.27 12.20
CA ASN A 13 8.38 9.61 11.50
C ASN A 13 8.30 9.12 10.05
N SER A 14 9.20 8.25 9.62
CA SER A 14 9.18 7.62 8.30
C SER A 14 8.81 6.15 8.42
N THR A 15 7.87 5.69 7.59
CA THR A 15 7.58 4.26 7.48
C THR A 15 8.73 3.56 6.77
N PHE A 16 9.17 2.43 7.32
CA PHE A 16 10.17 1.60 6.67
C PHE A 16 9.67 0.16 6.52
N THR A 17 10.30 -0.56 5.60
CA THR A 17 10.16 -2.00 5.44
C THR A 17 11.49 -2.58 4.96
N PHE A 18 11.90 -3.72 5.49
CA PHE A 18 13.01 -4.50 4.93
C PHE A 18 12.77 -5.99 5.19
N THR A 19 13.24 -6.82 4.27
CA THR A 19 13.06 -8.28 4.33
C THR A 19 14.40 -8.95 4.58
N LEU A 20 14.44 -9.90 5.50
CA LEU A 20 15.63 -10.68 5.78
C LEU A 20 16.01 -11.55 4.57
N PRO A 21 17.31 -11.66 4.25
CA PRO A 21 17.77 -12.58 3.22
C PRO A 21 17.32 -14.01 3.49
N LYS A 22 16.89 -14.72 2.45
CA LYS A 22 16.45 -16.14 2.55
C LYS A 22 17.52 -17.06 3.12
N ASP A 23 18.78 -16.74 2.86
CA ASP A 23 19.95 -17.51 3.25
C ASP A 23 20.52 -17.07 4.61
N THR A 24 19.78 -16.27 5.38
CA THR A 24 20.18 -15.91 6.76
C THR A 24 20.36 -17.19 7.60
N PHE A 25 19.33 -18.04 7.58
CA PHE A 25 19.35 -19.35 8.22
C PHE A 25 19.13 -20.43 7.17
N SER A 26 19.81 -21.54 7.36
CA SER A 26 19.67 -22.73 6.53
C SER A 26 19.44 -23.91 7.46
N ASP A 27 18.59 -24.80 7.01
CA ASP A 27 18.47 -26.13 7.56
C ASP A 27 19.03 -27.08 6.49
N PRO A 28 20.21 -27.69 6.72
CA PRO A 28 20.81 -28.60 5.74
C PRO A 28 19.95 -29.84 5.48
N ASP A 29 19.00 -30.17 6.36
CA ASP A 29 18.08 -31.29 6.20
C ASP A 29 16.80 -30.88 5.42
N ALA A 30 16.61 -29.59 5.14
CA ALA A 30 15.47 -29.01 4.42
C ALA A 30 15.65 -28.92 2.89
N VAL A 31 16.12 -29.99 2.23
CA VAL A 31 16.29 -30.02 0.76
C VAL A 31 15.01 -30.48 0.03
N ASN A 32 14.36 -29.59 -0.72
CA ASN A 32 13.20 -29.97 -1.53
C ASN A 32 13.54 -31.19 -2.43
N PRO A 33 12.88 -32.35 -2.25
CA PRO A 33 13.20 -33.56 -3.00
C PRO A 33 12.69 -33.51 -4.44
N TYR A 34 11.84 -32.54 -4.78
CA TYR A 34 11.24 -32.39 -6.10
C TYR A 34 12.01 -31.38 -6.96
N LYS A 35 12.19 -31.74 -8.23
CA LYS A 35 12.89 -30.91 -9.24
C LYS A 35 11.95 -30.11 -10.11
N ASN A 36 10.67 -30.49 -10.18
CA ASN A 36 9.68 -29.82 -11.02
C ASN A 36 8.39 -29.62 -10.23
N LEU A 37 7.78 -28.46 -10.39
CA LEU A 37 6.45 -28.14 -9.89
C LEU A 37 5.50 -27.99 -11.08
N VAL A 38 4.43 -28.76 -11.11
CA VAL A 38 3.41 -28.68 -12.16
C VAL A 38 2.07 -28.37 -11.54
N ILE A 39 1.48 -27.23 -11.89
CA ILE A 39 0.22 -26.76 -11.31
C ILE A 39 -0.90 -26.81 -12.35
N PHE A 40 -2.05 -27.33 -11.95
CA PHE A 40 -3.30 -27.32 -12.70
C PHE A 40 -4.39 -26.70 -11.83
N GLY A 41 -5.24 -25.87 -12.43
CA GLY A 41 -6.25 -25.18 -11.65
C GLY A 41 -6.96 -24.04 -12.37
N ASP A 42 -7.50 -23.15 -11.55
CA ASP A 42 -8.30 -22.01 -11.99
C ASP A 42 -7.67 -20.65 -11.65
N SER A 43 -8.49 -19.62 -11.47
CA SER A 43 -8.05 -18.25 -11.16
C SER A 43 -7.29 -18.12 -9.84
N LEU A 44 -7.51 -19.03 -8.89
CA LEU A 44 -6.77 -19.02 -7.62
C LEU A 44 -5.29 -19.39 -7.81
N SER A 45 -4.96 -20.06 -8.91
CA SER A 45 -3.62 -20.56 -9.22
C SER A 45 -3.02 -19.94 -10.50
N ASP A 46 -3.79 -19.19 -11.28
CA ASP A 46 -3.34 -18.58 -12.53
C ASP A 46 -2.36 -17.42 -12.27
N THR A 47 -1.12 -17.59 -12.75
CA THR A 47 -0.03 -16.62 -12.66
C THR A 47 0.13 -15.78 -13.95
N GLY A 48 -0.96 -15.49 -14.66
CA GLY A 48 -1.03 -14.63 -15.84
C GLY A 48 -1.20 -15.35 -17.18
N ASN A 49 -1.56 -16.63 -17.19
CA ASN A 49 -1.88 -17.40 -18.39
C ASN A 49 -3.12 -16.84 -19.11
N PHE A 50 -4.21 -16.58 -18.38
CA PHE A 50 -5.38 -15.92 -18.97
C PHE A 50 -5.04 -14.52 -19.49
N TYR A 51 -4.26 -13.74 -18.73
CA TYR A 51 -3.83 -12.41 -19.15
C TYR A 51 -3.09 -12.42 -20.48
N LYS A 52 -2.15 -13.35 -20.67
CA LYS A 52 -1.48 -13.55 -21.97
C LYS A 52 -2.46 -13.95 -23.06
N ALA A 53 -3.38 -14.88 -22.80
CA ALA A 53 -4.40 -15.30 -23.76
C ALA A 53 -5.36 -14.17 -24.18
N SER A 54 -5.59 -13.20 -23.29
CA SER A 54 -6.36 -11.98 -23.57
C SER A 54 -5.62 -10.93 -24.42
N GLY A 55 -4.40 -11.22 -24.88
CA GLY A 55 -3.55 -10.22 -25.51
C GLY A 55 -3.04 -9.17 -24.53
N ASN A 56 -2.84 -9.54 -23.25
CA ASN A 56 -2.40 -8.67 -22.16
C ASN A 56 -3.39 -7.54 -21.83
N THR A 57 -4.70 -7.81 -21.91
CA THR A 57 -5.74 -6.79 -21.67
C THR A 57 -6.63 -7.06 -20.46
N PHE A 58 -6.74 -8.31 -20.02
CA PHE A 58 -7.65 -8.71 -18.93
C PHE A 58 -7.05 -9.79 -18.02
N PRO A 59 -7.11 -9.64 -16.69
CA PRO A 59 -7.81 -8.58 -15.96
C PRO A 59 -7.05 -7.25 -16.04
N PRO A 60 -7.76 -6.11 -16.09
CA PRO A 60 -7.13 -4.80 -16.09
C PRO A 60 -6.61 -4.43 -14.69
N SER A 61 -5.77 -3.39 -14.63
CA SER A 61 -5.48 -2.66 -13.39
C SER A 61 -6.80 -2.32 -12.68
N PRO A 62 -6.91 -2.49 -11.34
CA PRO A 62 -5.82 -2.62 -10.37
C PRO A 62 -5.34 -4.05 -10.06
N ASN A 63 -5.71 -5.06 -10.86
CA ASN A 63 -5.22 -6.42 -10.67
C ASN A 63 -3.69 -6.52 -10.87
N TYR A 64 -3.02 -7.28 -10.01
CA TYR A 64 -1.56 -7.35 -10.01
C TYR A 64 -1.04 -8.26 -11.14
N GLN A 65 -0.44 -7.66 -12.16
CA GLN A 65 0.28 -8.39 -13.23
C GLN A 65 -0.50 -9.59 -13.80
N GLY A 66 -1.79 -9.39 -14.07
CA GLY A 66 -2.65 -10.41 -14.66
C GLY A 66 -3.20 -11.48 -13.71
N ARG A 67 -2.86 -11.43 -12.40
CA ARG A 67 -3.50 -12.26 -11.37
C ARG A 67 -4.80 -11.62 -10.89
N PHE A 68 -5.79 -12.45 -10.56
CA PHE A 68 -7.03 -12.01 -9.92
C PHE A 68 -6.83 -11.76 -8.42
N SER A 69 -5.92 -10.84 -8.09
CA SER A 69 -5.61 -10.41 -6.73
C SER A 69 -4.94 -9.04 -6.75
N ASN A 70 -4.75 -8.45 -5.58
CA ASN A 70 -3.97 -7.21 -5.39
C ASN A 70 -2.45 -7.44 -5.28
N GLY A 71 -1.98 -8.67 -5.48
CA GLY A 71 -0.57 -9.04 -5.39
C GLY A 71 -0.32 -10.44 -5.95
N LEU A 72 0.76 -11.06 -5.49
CA LEU A 72 1.09 -12.46 -5.81
C LEU A 72 0.02 -13.41 -5.25
N VAL A 73 -0.18 -14.54 -5.92
CA VAL A 73 -1.10 -15.61 -5.49
C VAL A 73 -0.32 -16.75 -4.83
N TRP A 74 -1.02 -17.70 -4.20
CA TRP A 74 -0.40 -18.74 -3.37
C TRP A 74 0.70 -19.54 -4.09
N VAL A 75 0.54 -19.79 -5.40
CA VAL A 75 1.53 -20.50 -6.24
C VAL A 75 2.85 -19.74 -6.32
N ASP A 76 2.79 -18.42 -6.44
CA ASP A 76 3.99 -17.58 -6.54
C ASP A 76 4.83 -17.69 -5.26
N TYR A 77 4.19 -17.69 -4.08
CA TYR A 77 4.85 -17.89 -2.79
C TYR A 77 5.34 -19.33 -2.61
N PHE A 78 4.43 -20.29 -2.80
CA PHE A 78 4.68 -21.71 -2.58
C PHE A 78 5.85 -22.23 -3.43
N ALA A 79 5.89 -21.88 -4.72
CA ALA A 79 6.99 -22.31 -5.58
C ALA A 79 8.34 -21.74 -5.13
N HIS A 80 8.34 -20.49 -4.69
CA HIS A 80 9.51 -19.78 -4.24
C HIS A 80 10.00 -20.25 -2.86
N ASP A 81 9.10 -20.61 -1.96
CA ASP A 81 9.43 -21.07 -0.61
C ASP A 81 9.98 -22.50 -0.64
N LEU A 82 9.49 -23.33 -1.56
CA LEU A 82 10.07 -24.62 -1.91
C LEU A 82 11.28 -24.55 -2.86
N GLN A 83 11.80 -23.35 -3.14
CA GLN A 83 13.02 -23.13 -3.92
C GLN A 83 12.97 -23.68 -5.37
N PHE A 84 11.78 -23.76 -5.97
CA PHE A 84 11.69 -24.00 -7.40
C PHE A 84 12.17 -22.77 -8.18
N THR A 85 12.91 -23.01 -9.26
CA THR A 85 13.29 -21.99 -10.25
C THR A 85 12.19 -21.82 -11.29
N ASP A 86 12.16 -20.69 -11.98
CA ASP A 86 11.20 -20.45 -13.09
C ASP A 86 11.23 -21.55 -14.16
N GLN A 87 12.41 -22.14 -14.43
CA GLN A 87 12.57 -23.22 -15.40
C GLN A 87 11.95 -24.54 -14.94
N SER A 88 11.84 -24.74 -13.62
CA SER A 88 11.25 -25.94 -13.01
C SER A 88 9.75 -25.83 -12.76
N ILE A 89 9.14 -24.66 -13.01
CA ILE A 89 7.71 -24.42 -12.77
C ILE A 89 6.94 -24.49 -14.08
N GLN A 90 5.90 -25.32 -14.11
CA GLN A 90 4.95 -25.41 -15.21
C GLN A 90 3.55 -25.17 -14.67
N ASN A 91 3.05 -23.94 -14.83
CA ASN A 91 1.70 -23.58 -14.41
C ASN A 91 0.74 -23.63 -15.60
N TYR A 92 -0.20 -24.57 -15.56
CA TYR A 92 -1.27 -24.74 -16.55
C TYR A 92 -2.59 -24.12 -16.11
N ALA A 93 -2.69 -23.54 -14.91
CA ALA A 93 -3.93 -22.97 -14.42
C ALA A 93 -4.41 -21.81 -15.31
N PHE A 94 -5.73 -21.72 -15.49
CA PHE A 94 -6.38 -20.65 -16.24
C PHE A 94 -7.59 -20.12 -15.47
N VAL A 95 -7.71 -18.80 -15.36
CA VAL A 95 -8.91 -18.14 -14.83
C VAL A 95 -10.18 -18.75 -15.43
N GLY A 96 -11.15 -19.06 -14.56
CA GLY A 96 -12.45 -19.60 -14.98
C GLY A 96 -12.49 -21.09 -15.31
N ALA A 97 -11.38 -21.82 -15.20
CA ALA A 97 -11.36 -23.24 -15.48
C ALA A 97 -12.34 -23.99 -14.56
N ASN A 98 -13.29 -24.71 -15.16
CA ASN A 98 -14.04 -25.73 -14.43
C ASN A 98 -13.25 -27.04 -14.41
N THR A 99 -13.71 -28.03 -13.65
CA THR A 99 -13.02 -29.33 -13.56
C THR A 99 -13.01 -30.11 -14.89
N GLY A 100 -13.93 -29.82 -15.80
CA GLY A 100 -14.07 -30.50 -17.09
C GLY A 100 -13.17 -29.94 -18.19
N VAL A 101 -13.64 -29.97 -19.44
CA VAL A 101 -12.89 -29.49 -20.61
C VAL A 101 -13.09 -28.00 -20.90
N SER A 102 -14.11 -27.38 -20.30
CA SER A 102 -14.60 -26.04 -20.64
C SER A 102 -14.17 -25.00 -19.60
N ASN A 103 -14.36 -23.73 -19.96
CA ASN A 103 -14.05 -22.60 -19.10
C ASN A 103 -15.26 -21.65 -19.04
N THR A 104 -15.46 -21.00 -17.90
CA THR A 104 -16.61 -20.10 -17.66
C THR A 104 -16.50 -18.77 -18.40
N PHE A 105 -15.29 -18.35 -18.80
CA PHE A 105 -15.07 -17.13 -19.58
C PHE A 105 -15.20 -17.41 -21.08
N GLY A 106 -16.41 -17.28 -21.62
CA GLY A 106 -16.75 -17.63 -23.01
C GLY A 106 -16.30 -16.64 -24.11
N GLN A 107 -15.63 -15.53 -23.76
CA GLN A 107 -15.18 -14.53 -24.75
C GLN A 107 -13.87 -14.93 -25.45
N ILE A 108 -13.07 -15.81 -24.83
CA ILE A 108 -11.81 -16.33 -25.36
C ILE A 108 -11.77 -17.82 -25.08
N THR A 109 -11.37 -18.63 -26.06
CA THR A 109 -11.25 -20.09 -25.87
C THR A 109 -10.04 -20.42 -25.00
N VAL A 110 -10.28 -20.58 -23.70
CA VAL A 110 -9.29 -20.99 -22.69
C VAL A 110 -9.68 -22.35 -22.06
N PRO A 111 -8.73 -23.12 -21.51
CA PRO A 111 -8.99 -24.50 -21.09
C PRO A 111 -9.71 -24.62 -19.75
N GLY A 112 -10.49 -25.69 -19.58
CA GLY A 112 -10.81 -26.28 -18.27
C GLY A 112 -9.72 -27.26 -17.80
N LEU A 113 -9.83 -27.77 -16.58
CA LEU A 113 -8.83 -28.66 -15.96
C LEU A 113 -8.48 -29.88 -16.83
N LEU A 114 -9.46 -30.62 -17.36
CA LEU A 114 -9.15 -31.79 -18.20
C LEU A 114 -8.43 -31.42 -19.49
N THR A 115 -8.70 -30.23 -20.04
CA THR A 115 -7.98 -29.72 -21.22
C THR A 115 -6.53 -29.36 -20.85
N GLN A 116 -6.31 -28.76 -19.67
CA GLN A 116 -4.96 -28.49 -19.14
C GLN A 116 -4.15 -29.79 -18.98
N ILE A 117 -4.75 -30.83 -18.39
CA ILE A 117 -4.14 -32.15 -18.23
C ILE A 117 -3.82 -32.78 -19.59
N GLN A 118 -4.71 -32.66 -20.57
CA GLN A 118 -4.49 -33.19 -21.92
C GLN A 118 -3.37 -32.43 -22.65
N GLN A 119 -3.26 -31.11 -22.48
CA GLN A 119 -2.14 -30.31 -23.01
C GLN A 119 -0.80 -30.76 -22.41
N PHE A 120 -0.74 -30.93 -21.09
CA PHE A 120 0.43 -31.47 -20.41
C PHE A 120 0.81 -32.87 -20.89
N LYS A 121 -0.17 -33.77 -21.03
CA LYS A 121 0.02 -35.11 -21.58
C LYS A 121 0.59 -35.09 -23.00
N THR A 122 0.13 -34.15 -23.83
CA THR A 122 0.55 -34.06 -25.23
C THR A 122 2.02 -33.68 -25.36
N VAL A 123 2.54 -32.87 -24.43
CA VAL A 123 3.95 -32.48 -24.43
C VAL A 123 4.86 -33.47 -23.66
N ASN A 124 4.29 -34.35 -22.82
CA ASN A 124 5.01 -35.34 -22.01
C ASN A 124 4.64 -36.79 -22.38
N THR A 125 4.98 -37.21 -23.60
CA THR A 125 4.42 -38.43 -24.23
C THR A 125 4.92 -39.77 -23.70
N ASN A 126 6.02 -39.84 -22.94
CA ASN A 126 6.71 -41.12 -22.63
C ASN A 126 7.15 -41.28 -21.16
N SER A 127 6.34 -40.82 -20.21
CA SER A 127 6.60 -40.79 -18.76
C SER A 127 7.15 -39.46 -18.27
N ILE A 128 6.64 -39.01 -17.14
CA ILE A 128 7.18 -37.91 -16.34
C ILE A 128 8.07 -38.46 -15.23
N GLY A 129 9.03 -37.67 -14.78
CA GLY A 129 9.96 -38.08 -13.73
C GLY A 129 9.26 -38.18 -12.38
N LYS A 130 9.63 -39.20 -11.59
CA LYS A 130 9.17 -39.38 -10.20
C LYS A 130 9.53 -38.22 -9.24
N ASP A 131 10.40 -37.30 -9.69
CA ASP A 131 10.89 -36.15 -8.93
C ASP A 131 10.00 -34.90 -9.16
N GLY A 132 8.78 -35.04 -9.68
CA GLY A 132 7.83 -33.94 -9.88
C GLY A 132 6.77 -33.88 -8.78
N LEU A 133 6.44 -32.65 -8.34
CA LEU A 133 5.32 -32.34 -7.46
C LEU A 133 4.16 -31.83 -8.33
N TYR A 134 3.05 -32.56 -8.35
CA TYR A 134 1.89 -32.25 -9.20
C TYR A 134 0.75 -31.71 -8.35
N VAL A 135 0.26 -30.51 -8.64
CA VAL A 135 -0.80 -29.88 -7.86
C VAL A 135 -2.06 -29.71 -8.69
N ILE A 136 -3.20 -30.13 -8.15
CA ILE A 136 -4.53 -29.91 -8.71
C ILE A 136 -5.34 -29.10 -7.70
N TRP A 137 -5.75 -27.89 -8.08
CA TRP A 137 -6.74 -27.14 -7.31
C TRP A 137 -7.74 -26.45 -8.24
N ALA A 138 -8.92 -27.04 -8.34
CA ALA A 138 -10.01 -26.58 -9.20
C ALA A 138 -11.36 -27.02 -8.62
N GLY A 139 -12.42 -26.33 -9.04
CA GLY A 139 -13.80 -26.77 -8.83
C GLY A 139 -14.77 -25.65 -8.51
N ALA A 140 -14.30 -24.49 -8.06
CA ALA A 140 -15.19 -23.39 -7.69
C ALA A 140 -16.07 -22.97 -8.89
N ASN A 141 -15.47 -22.89 -10.07
CA ASN A 141 -16.13 -22.52 -11.33
C ASN A 141 -17.24 -23.49 -11.79
N ASP A 142 -17.27 -24.72 -11.28
CA ASP A 142 -18.35 -25.68 -11.52
C ASP A 142 -19.64 -25.26 -10.77
N PHE A 143 -19.52 -24.42 -9.74
CA PHE A 143 -20.60 -24.04 -8.83
C PHE A 143 -20.90 -22.54 -8.78
N LEU A 144 -20.02 -21.66 -9.25
CA LEU A 144 -20.19 -20.20 -9.18
C LEU A 144 -21.44 -19.68 -9.92
N ASN A 145 -21.93 -20.39 -10.94
CA ASN A 145 -23.20 -20.07 -11.62
C ASN A 145 -24.40 -20.88 -11.10
N LEU A 146 -24.27 -21.58 -9.97
CA LEU A 146 -25.25 -22.51 -9.37
C LEU A 146 -25.85 -23.49 -10.40
N ALA A 147 -25.28 -24.68 -10.48
CA ALA A 147 -25.85 -25.76 -11.28
C ALA A 147 -27.31 -26.02 -10.87
N THR A 148 -28.18 -26.26 -11.85
CA THR A 148 -29.59 -26.61 -11.63
C THR A 148 -29.75 -27.89 -10.79
N ASP A 149 -28.74 -28.75 -10.77
CA ASP A 149 -28.61 -29.91 -9.89
C ASP A 149 -27.20 -29.93 -9.23
N PRO A 150 -27.08 -29.42 -7.98
CA PRO A 150 -25.81 -29.40 -7.26
C PRO A 150 -25.23 -30.79 -6.97
N THR A 151 -26.05 -31.82 -6.81
CA THR A 151 -25.56 -33.18 -6.50
C THR A 151 -24.87 -33.79 -7.71
N GLN A 152 -25.48 -33.64 -8.89
CA GLN A 152 -24.88 -34.08 -10.14
C GLN A 152 -23.62 -33.27 -10.48
N ALA A 153 -23.63 -31.97 -10.22
CA ALA A 153 -22.45 -31.12 -10.43
C ALA A 153 -21.27 -31.56 -9.55
N VAL A 154 -21.51 -31.87 -8.27
CA VAL A 154 -20.49 -32.43 -7.36
C VAL A 154 -19.95 -33.75 -7.91
N THR A 155 -20.85 -34.65 -8.32
CA THR A 155 -20.46 -35.97 -8.87
C THR A 155 -19.58 -35.82 -10.11
N ASN A 156 -19.96 -34.93 -11.04
CA ASN A 156 -19.20 -34.65 -12.25
C ASN A 156 -17.83 -34.05 -11.92
N ALA A 157 -17.77 -33.08 -11.03
CA ALA A 157 -16.54 -32.41 -10.67
C ALA A 157 -15.50 -33.36 -10.04
N VAL A 158 -15.95 -34.20 -9.10
CA VAL A 158 -15.09 -35.23 -8.47
C VAL A 158 -14.66 -36.29 -9.49
N THR A 159 -15.53 -36.68 -10.42
CA THR A 159 -15.19 -37.62 -11.51
C THR A 159 -14.11 -37.05 -12.43
N ASN A 160 -14.19 -35.76 -12.76
CA ASN A 160 -13.20 -35.09 -13.59
C ASN A 160 -11.84 -35.01 -12.88
N ILE A 161 -11.81 -34.61 -11.60
CA ILE A 161 -10.56 -34.59 -10.81
C ILE A 161 -9.97 -35.99 -10.70
N SER A 162 -10.80 -37.02 -10.46
CA SER A 162 -10.37 -38.42 -10.43
C SER A 162 -9.72 -38.85 -11.76
N SER A 163 -10.28 -38.39 -12.88
CA SER A 163 -9.74 -38.66 -14.23
C SER A 163 -8.42 -37.92 -14.48
N ALA A 164 -8.29 -36.68 -13.99
CA ALA A 164 -7.04 -35.92 -14.03
C ALA A 164 -5.92 -36.64 -13.25
N ILE A 165 -6.20 -37.06 -12.02
CA ILE A 165 -5.27 -37.83 -11.17
C ILE A 165 -4.87 -39.13 -11.85
N THR A 166 -5.84 -39.89 -12.35
CA THR A 166 -5.58 -41.16 -13.07
C THR A 166 -4.68 -40.95 -14.29
N THR A 167 -4.88 -39.84 -15.02
CA THR A 167 -4.04 -39.51 -16.17
C THR A 167 -2.62 -39.17 -15.76
N LEU A 168 -2.43 -38.33 -14.72
CA LEU A 168 -1.10 -38.00 -14.21
C LEU A 168 -0.38 -39.24 -13.67
N ALA A 169 -1.08 -40.09 -12.91
CA ALA A 169 -0.53 -41.36 -12.43
C ALA A 169 -0.13 -42.30 -13.59
N GLY A 170 -0.95 -42.39 -14.64
CA GLY A 170 -0.63 -43.14 -15.85
C GLY A 170 0.56 -42.58 -16.64
N LEU A 171 0.85 -41.28 -16.48
CA LEU A 171 2.07 -40.64 -16.99
C LEU A 171 3.28 -40.85 -16.06
N GLY A 172 3.11 -41.41 -14.86
CA GLY A 172 4.20 -41.69 -13.93
C GLY A 172 4.30 -40.73 -12.74
N ALA A 173 3.33 -39.84 -12.52
CA ALA A 173 3.26 -39.04 -11.31
C ALA A 173 3.23 -39.96 -10.08
N LYS A 174 4.00 -39.61 -9.04
CA LYS A 174 3.99 -40.31 -7.75
C LYS A 174 3.50 -39.47 -6.60
N GLU A 175 3.76 -38.16 -6.63
CA GLU A 175 3.29 -37.23 -5.61
C GLU A 175 2.26 -36.26 -6.21
N ILE A 176 1.00 -36.34 -5.77
CA ILE A 176 -0.06 -35.46 -6.26
C ILE A 176 -0.73 -34.78 -5.08
N VAL A 177 -0.70 -33.45 -5.08
CA VAL A 177 -1.33 -32.59 -4.09
C VAL A 177 -2.68 -32.12 -4.64
N VAL A 178 -3.73 -32.27 -3.85
CA VAL A 178 -5.09 -31.92 -4.26
C VAL A 178 -5.69 -30.94 -3.25
N GLY A 179 -6.07 -29.76 -3.72
CA GLY A 179 -6.78 -28.78 -2.88
C GLY A 179 -8.28 -29.08 -2.84
N ASN A 180 -8.87 -29.11 -1.64
CA ASN A 180 -10.32 -29.12 -1.50
C ASN A 180 -10.92 -27.72 -1.81
N LEU A 181 -12.24 -27.63 -1.95
CA LEU A 181 -12.90 -26.33 -2.09
C LEU A 181 -12.81 -25.56 -0.79
N ALA A 182 -12.41 -24.29 -0.88
CA ALA A 182 -12.67 -23.32 0.17
C ALA A 182 -14.18 -23.18 0.43
N ASP A 183 -14.55 -22.59 1.56
CA ASP A 183 -15.95 -22.30 1.87
C ASP A 183 -16.52 -21.27 0.88
N LEU A 184 -17.29 -21.72 -0.12
CA LEU A 184 -17.91 -20.83 -1.10
C LEU A 184 -18.92 -19.90 -0.43
N GLY A 185 -19.53 -20.32 0.68
CA GLY A 185 -20.41 -19.48 1.48
C GLY A 185 -19.70 -18.34 2.22
N ALA A 186 -18.36 -18.35 2.28
CA ALA A 186 -17.54 -17.28 2.84
C ALA A 186 -17.36 -16.09 1.88
N THR A 187 -17.55 -16.32 0.58
CA THR A 187 -17.26 -15.32 -0.45
C THR A 187 -18.18 -14.10 -0.33
N PRO A 188 -17.67 -12.88 -0.59
CA PRO A 188 -18.53 -11.70 -0.67
C PRO A 188 -19.70 -11.87 -1.64
N ALA A 189 -19.52 -12.56 -2.77
CA ALA A 189 -20.58 -12.90 -3.72
C ALA A 189 -21.74 -13.68 -3.06
N SER A 190 -21.42 -14.71 -2.27
CA SER A 190 -22.44 -15.53 -1.59
C SER A 190 -23.14 -14.77 -0.46
N ILE A 191 -22.41 -13.87 0.21
CA ILE A 191 -22.98 -12.99 1.24
C ILE A 191 -23.94 -11.97 0.59
N ALA A 192 -23.51 -11.30 -0.47
CA ALA A 192 -24.29 -10.29 -1.18
C ALA A 192 -25.55 -10.87 -1.82
N SER A 193 -25.50 -12.12 -2.30
CA SER A 193 -26.64 -12.84 -2.88
C SER A 193 -27.51 -13.57 -1.84
N ASN A 194 -27.19 -13.49 -0.55
CA ASN A 194 -27.88 -14.20 0.54
C ASN A 194 -27.95 -15.73 0.33
N ASN A 195 -26.89 -16.32 -0.24
CA ASN A 195 -26.80 -17.74 -0.60
C ASN A 195 -25.77 -18.52 0.23
N VAL A 196 -25.33 -17.94 1.35
CA VAL A 196 -24.27 -18.46 2.23
C VAL A 196 -24.45 -19.94 2.61
N ALA A 197 -25.64 -20.33 3.05
CA ALA A 197 -25.90 -21.69 3.54
C ALA A 197 -25.80 -22.75 2.42
N ASN A 198 -26.37 -22.47 1.25
CA ASN A 198 -26.36 -23.40 0.12
C ASN A 198 -24.95 -23.52 -0.47
N ALA A 199 -24.26 -22.39 -0.67
CA ALA A 199 -22.89 -22.40 -1.17
C ALA A 199 -21.95 -23.19 -0.24
N ARG A 200 -22.08 -23.02 1.08
CA ARG A 200 -21.32 -23.81 2.06
C ARG A 200 -21.67 -25.29 2.02
N ALA A 201 -22.94 -25.64 1.87
CA ALA A 201 -23.38 -27.03 1.75
C ALA A 201 -22.78 -27.71 0.51
N ILE A 202 -22.68 -26.98 -0.61
CA ILE A 202 -22.02 -27.46 -1.83
C ILE A 202 -20.53 -27.72 -1.56
N SER A 203 -19.80 -26.77 -0.95
CA SER A 203 -18.39 -26.97 -0.58
C SER A 203 -18.20 -28.22 0.28
N LEU A 204 -19.03 -28.40 1.32
CA LEU A 204 -18.97 -29.56 2.21
C LEU A 204 -19.26 -30.88 1.48
N GLY A 205 -20.29 -30.90 0.63
CA GLY A 205 -20.66 -32.07 -0.16
C GLY A 205 -19.57 -32.47 -1.15
N PHE A 206 -19.01 -31.49 -1.86
CA PHE A 206 -17.86 -31.70 -2.73
C PHE A 206 -16.64 -32.21 -1.97
N ASN A 207 -16.27 -31.56 -0.87
CA ASN A 207 -15.08 -31.94 -0.09
C ASN A 207 -15.20 -33.36 0.48
N THR A 208 -16.40 -33.75 0.92
CA THR A 208 -16.68 -35.12 1.39
C THR A 208 -16.49 -36.14 0.26
N ALA A 209 -17.09 -35.87 -0.91
CA ALA A 209 -17.00 -36.77 -2.06
C ALA A 209 -15.58 -36.84 -2.63
N LEU A 210 -14.86 -35.72 -2.67
CA LEU A 210 -13.46 -35.65 -3.08
C LEU A 210 -12.58 -36.49 -2.16
N ASN A 211 -12.68 -36.30 -0.84
CA ASN A 211 -11.89 -37.07 0.13
C ASN A 211 -12.11 -38.59 -0.02
N GLN A 212 -13.37 -39.00 -0.22
CA GLN A 212 -13.70 -40.40 -0.48
C GLN A 212 -13.08 -40.91 -1.80
N ALA A 213 -13.10 -40.11 -2.87
CA ALA A 213 -12.48 -40.47 -4.14
C ALA A 213 -10.95 -40.62 -4.00
N LEU A 214 -10.27 -39.69 -3.32
CA LEU A 214 -8.83 -39.75 -3.10
C LEU A 214 -8.43 -40.99 -2.30
N THR A 215 -9.15 -41.30 -1.22
CA THR A 215 -8.94 -42.52 -0.40
C THR A 215 -8.99 -43.80 -1.23
N ASN A 216 -9.85 -43.84 -2.26
CA ASN A 216 -9.95 -45.00 -3.14
C ASN A 216 -8.87 -45.02 -4.23
N LEU A 217 -8.52 -43.85 -4.78
CA LEU A 217 -7.58 -43.73 -5.89
C LEU A 217 -6.13 -43.95 -5.47
N GLU A 218 -5.73 -43.47 -4.29
CA GLU A 218 -4.35 -43.53 -3.81
C GLU A 218 -3.77 -44.96 -3.86
N PRO A 219 -4.38 -45.98 -3.21
CA PRO A 219 -3.90 -47.35 -3.30
C PRO A 219 -4.12 -47.98 -4.68
N ALA A 220 -5.20 -47.60 -5.39
CA ALA A 220 -5.53 -48.18 -6.70
C ALA A 220 -4.52 -47.78 -7.80
N LEU A 221 -3.98 -46.56 -7.71
CA LEU A 221 -3.03 -46.01 -8.66
C LEU A 221 -1.57 -46.12 -8.20
N ASN A 222 -1.34 -46.52 -6.95
CA ASN A 222 -0.01 -46.61 -6.33
C ASN A 222 0.75 -45.27 -6.42
N VAL A 223 0.09 -44.22 -5.94
CA VAL A 223 0.59 -42.84 -5.82
C VAL A 223 0.41 -42.38 -4.37
N ASN A 224 1.05 -41.27 -4.00
CA ASN A 224 0.77 -40.55 -2.75
C ASN A 224 -0.16 -39.38 -3.08
N LEU A 225 -1.25 -39.25 -2.31
CA LEU A 225 -2.21 -38.15 -2.47
C LEU A 225 -2.27 -37.31 -1.19
N SER A 226 -1.79 -36.07 -1.28
CA SER A 226 -1.91 -35.09 -0.18
C SER A 226 -3.15 -34.23 -0.36
N LEU A 227 -4.10 -34.26 0.59
CA LEU A 227 -5.32 -33.44 0.55
C LEU A 227 -5.15 -32.17 1.38
N VAL A 228 -5.13 -31.02 0.72
CA VAL A 228 -5.01 -29.71 1.37
C VAL A 228 -6.38 -29.20 1.81
N ASP A 229 -6.53 -28.93 3.11
CA ASP A 229 -7.79 -28.47 3.72
C ASP A 229 -7.95 -26.93 3.67
N ASN A 230 -8.21 -26.42 2.48
CA ASN A 230 -8.53 -25.00 2.27
C ASN A 230 -9.86 -24.61 2.93
N PHE A 231 -10.83 -25.53 3.03
CA PHE A 231 -12.09 -25.25 3.74
C PHE A 231 -11.87 -24.94 5.22
N GLY A 232 -11.12 -25.80 5.92
CA GLY A 232 -10.82 -25.65 7.33
C GLY A 232 -10.00 -24.38 7.62
N SER A 233 -9.01 -24.07 6.78
CA SER A 233 -8.18 -22.87 6.97
C SER A 233 -8.99 -21.58 6.82
N ILE A 234 -9.87 -21.49 5.82
CA ILE A 234 -10.77 -20.34 5.65
C ILE A 234 -11.80 -20.26 6.78
N THR A 235 -12.32 -21.40 7.25
CA THR A 235 -13.23 -21.44 8.42
C THR A 235 -12.54 -20.91 9.69
N ALA A 236 -11.25 -21.22 9.87
CA ALA A 236 -10.47 -20.71 11.00
C ALA A 236 -10.29 -19.18 10.93
N VAL A 237 -10.05 -18.65 9.73
CA VAL A 237 -10.01 -17.19 9.48
C VAL A 237 -11.35 -16.54 9.79
N GLN A 238 -12.47 -17.13 9.36
CA GLN A 238 -13.80 -16.60 9.65
C GLN A 238 -14.13 -16.59 11.14
N THR A 239 -13.70 -17.64 11.85
CA THR A 239 -13.99 -17.79 13.28
C THR A 239 -13.16 -16.82 14.12
N ASN A 240 -11.89 -16.59 13.76
CA ASN A 240 -10.96 -15.78 14.52
C ASN A 240 -10.13 -14.83 13.64
N PRO A 241 -10.75 -13.87 12.93
CA PRO A 241 -10.07 -13.06 11.91
C PRO A 241 -8.91 -12.21 12.46
N ALA A 242 -9.05 -11.75 13.71
CA ALA A 242 -8.02 -10.96 14.39
C ALA A 242 -6.69 -11.74 14.58
N ASN A 243 -6.74 -13.06 14.79
CA ASN A 243 -5.53 -13.89 14.92
C ASN A 243 -4.71 -13.90 13.62
N TYR A 244 -5.37 -13.65 12.49
CA TYR A 244 -4.77 -13.60 11.16
C TYR A 244 -4.55 -12.17 10.65
N LYS A 245 -4.85 -11.17 11.50
CA LYS A 245 -4.76 -9.72 11.26
C LYS A 245 -5.79 -9.16 10.27
N PHE A 246 -6.89 -9.88 10.02
CA PHE A 246 -7.99 -9.35 9.22
C PHE A 246 -8.97 -8.56 10.08
N THR A 247 -9.39 -7.40 9.57
CA THR A 247 -10.51 -6.61 10.12
C THR A 247 -11.73 -6.66 9.19
N ASN A 248 -11.53 -7.00 7.91
CA ASN A 248 -12.60 -7.17 6.94
C ASN A 248 -12.50 -8.54 6.25
N ILE A 249 -13.53 -9.36 6.41
CA ILE A 249 -13.63 -10.70 5.81
C ILE A 249 -14.88 -10.89 4.95
N THR A 250 -15.67 -9.84 4.73
CA THR A 250 -16.99 -9.95 4.07
C THR A 250 -17.17 -9.00 2.89
N GLN A 251 -16.33 -7.99 2.74
CA GLN A 251 -16.41 -7.00 1.66
C GLN A 251 -15.14 -7.04 0.79
N PRO A 252 -15.27 -6.84 -0.52
CA PRO A 252 -14.13 -6.82 -1.42
C PRO A 252 -13.31 -5.54 -1.26
N LEU A 253 -11.98 -5.68 -1.26
CA LEU A 253 -11.05 -4.56 -1.17
C LEU A 253 -11.09 -3.67 -2.42
N ILE A 254 -11.32 -4.24 -3.62
CA ILE A 254 -11.30 -3.51 -4.90
C ILE A 254 -12.36 -2.41 -4.98
N THR A 255 -13.41 -2.46 -4.15
CA THR A 255 -14.48 -1.45 -4.08
C THR A 255 -14.31 -0.46 -2.93
N ALA A 256 -13.23 -0.56 -2.14
CA ALA A 256 -12.98 0.34 -1.02
C ALA A 256 -12.73 1.78 -1.49
N THR A 257 -13.46 2.74 -0.93
CA THR A 257 -13.41 4.17 -1.32
C THR A 257 -12.56 5.05 -0.41
N ASN A 258 -12.19 4.56 0.77
CA ASN A 258 -11.34 5.27 1.74
C ASN A 258 -9.95 4.63 1.81
N PRO A 259 -8.90 5.37 2.23
CA PRO A 259 -7.60 4.77 2.53
C PRO A 259 -7.74 3.66 3.57
N VAL A 260 -7.40 2.44 3.19
CA VAL A 260 -7.44 1.24 4.03
C VAL A 260 -6.11 0.53 3.99
N ASN A 261 -5.82 -0.27 5.01
CA ASN A 261 -4.71 -1.21 4.96
C ASN A 261 -5.14 -2.47 4.19
N PRO A 262 -4.58 -2.75 2.99
CA PRO A 262 -4.97 -3.91 2.20
C PRO A 262 -4.68 -5.25 2.90
N ASP A 263 -3.72 -5.29 3.81
CA ASP A 263 -3.37 -6.51 4.57
C ASP A 263 -4.41 -6.87 5.64
N GLN A 264 -5.41 -6.01 5.86
CA GLN A 264 -6.51 -6.28 6.78
C GLN A 264 -7.78 -6.79 6.08
N TYR A 265 -7.75 -6.94 4.75
CA TYR A 265 -8.85 -7.47 3.94
C TYR A 265 -8.57 -8.90 3.48
N ALA A 266 -9.55 -9.79 3.64
CA ALA A 266 -9.43 -11.18 3.18
C ALA A 266 -9.70 -11.35 1.68
N PHE A 267 -10.60 -10.55 1.11
CA PHE A 267 -11.05 -10.67 -0.29
C PHE A 267 -10.66 -9.45 -1.11
N TRP A 268 -10.10 -9.70 -2.30
CA TRP A 268 -9.77 -8.69 -3.28
C TRP A 268 -11.03 -8.23 -4.03
N ASP A 269 -11.74 -9.18 -4.64
CA ASP A 269 -13.02 -8.96 -5.30
C ASP A 269 -14.10 -9.88 -4.69
N ASP A 270 -15.22 -10.06 -5.39
CA ASP A 270 -16.37 -10.79 -4.87
C ASP A 270 -16.10 -12.29 -4.59
N VAL A 271 -15.03 -12.86 -5.14
CA VAL A 271 -14.71 -14.29 -4.97
C VAL A 271 -13.22 -14.57 -4.73
N HIS A 272 -12.32 -13.68 -5.14
CA HIS A 272 -10.89 -13.91 -5.09
C HIS A 272 -10.24 -13.36 -3.80
N PRO A 273 -9.32 -14.11 -3.18
CA PRO A 273 -8.55 -13.65 -2.02
C PRO A 273 -7.64 -12.45 -2.32
N THR A 274 -7.35 -11.66 -1.28
CA THR A 274 -6.18 -10.77 -1.32
C THR A 274 -4.89 -11.57 -1.28
N THR A 275 -3.78 -10.95 -1.66
CA THR A 275 -2.44 -11.53 -1.55
C THR A 275 -2.11 -11.98 -0.12
N ARG A 276 -2.64 -11.26 0.89
CA ARG A 276 -2.50 -11.62 2.30
C ARG A 276 -3.19 -12.94 2.64
N LEU A 277 -4.40 -13.17 2.14
CA LEU A 277 -5.08 -14.44 2.33
C LEU A 277 -4.43 -15.55 1.49
N HIS A 278 -3.90 -15.24 0.31
CA HIS A 278 -3.09 -16.19 -0.47
C HIS A 278 -1.83 -16.68 0.27
N GLN A 279 -1.17 -15.84 1.09
CA GLN A 279 -0.07 -16.30 1.94
C GLN A 279 -0.52 -17.35 2.97
N LEU A 280 -1.70 -17.19 3.56
CA LEU A 280 -2.25 -18.19 4.49
C LEU A 280 -2.65 -19.48 3.76
N VAL A 281 -3.09 -19.37 2.51
CA VAL A 281 -3.30 -20.53 1.65
C VAL A 281 -1.96 -21.24 1.39
N THR A 282 -0.88 -20.50 1.08
CA THR A 282 0.47 -21.08 0.97
C THR A 282 0.86 -21.82 2.24
N ASP A 283 0.69 -21.21 3.42
CA ASP A 283 0.94 -21.87 4.71
C ASP A 283 0.12 -23.17 4.84
N THR A 284 -1.11 -23.20 4.34
CA THR A 284 -1.98 -24.38 4.39
C THR A 284 -1.44 -25.52 3.51
N PHE A 285 -0.99 -25.20 2.29
CA PHE A 285 -0.33 -26.16 1.39
C PHE A 285 0.96 -26.69 2.02
N GLU A 286 1.84 -25.81 2.48
CA GLU A 286 3.13 -26.21 3.07
C GLU A 286 2.95 -27.07 4.33
N ASN A 287 2.07 -26.66 5.25
CA ASN A 287 1.80 -27.45 6.46
C ASN A 287 1.23 -28.83 6.14
N THR A 288 0.39 -28.96 5.11
CA THR A 288 -0.11 -30.26 4.65
C THR A 288 1.06 -31.14 4.20
N LEU A 289 1.90 -30.64 3.29
CA LEU A 289 3.02 -31.40 2.76
C LEU A 289 4.09 -31.72 3.81
N LEU A 290 4.31 -30.84 4.78
CA LEU A 290 5.18 -31.11 5.92
C LEU A 290 4.61 -32.22 6.82
N ASN A 291 3.31 -32.23 7.05
CA ASN A 291 2.65 -33.22 7.90
C ASN A 291 2.62 -34.59 7.23
N ASP A 292 2.42 -34.61 5.91
CA ASP A 292 2.41 -35.82 5.09
C ASP A 292 3.82 -36.33 4.78
N GLY A 293 4.87 -35.57 5.14
CA GLY A 293 6.27 -35.94 4.93
C GLY A 293 6.72 -35.84 3.48
N VAL A 294 6.02 -35.04 2.67
CA VAL A 294 6.25 -34.81 1.24
C VAL A 294 7.42 -33.86 1.02
N ILE A 295 7.45 -32.73 1.73
CA ILE A 295 8.55 -31.76 1.71
C ILE A 295 9.29 -31.78 3.05
N PRO A 296 10.58 -31.44 3.08
CA PRO A 296 11.34 -31.44 4.31
C PRO A 296 11.04 -30.16 5.11
N ASP A 297 11.63 -30.10 6.29
CA ASP A 297 11.37 -29.14 7.35
C ASP A 297 11.25 -27.66 6.90
N LEU A 298 10.25 -26.95 7.44
CA LEU A 298 10.04 -25.52 7.19
C LEU A 298 10.52 -24.71 8.39
N ILE A 299 11.54 -23.89 8.18
CA ILE A 299 12.06 -22.98 9.20
C ILE A 299 10.99 -21.92 9.54
N LYS A 300 10.52 -21.93 10.78
CA LYS A 300 9.66 -20.89 11.34
C LYS A 300 10.49 -19.76 11.92
N TYR A 301 10.12 -18.53 11.54
CA TYR A 301 10.80 -17.32 12.03
C TYR A 301 10.02 -16.66 13.16
N SER A 302 10.73 -16.09 14.12
CA SER A 302 10.17 -15.17 15.12
C SER A 302 11.20 -14.08 15.44
N ALA A 303 10.77 -12.99 16.10
CA ALA A 303 11.65 -11.91 16.48
C ALA A 303 11.33 -11.35 17.86
N THR A 304 12.37 -10.98 18.60
CA THR A 304 12.31 -10.32 19.93
C THR A 304 13.39 -9.24 19.99
N LEU A 305 13.43 -8.45 21.06
CA LEU A 305 14.67 -7.73 21.37
C LEU A 305 15.77 -8.71 21.81
N ALA A 306 17.02 -8.28 21.78
CA ALA A 306 18.18 -9.11 22.12
C ALA A 306 18.06 -9.75 23.51
N ASP A 307 17.56 -9.00 24.48
CA ASP A 307 17.30 -9.43 25.87
C ASP A 307 16.12 -10.41 26.01
N GLY A 308 15.38 -10.67 24.93
CA GLY A 308 14.21 -11.56 24.89
C GLY A 308 12.87 -10.88 25.15
N SER A 309 12.84 -9.56 25.40
CA SER A 309 11.57 -8.85 25.51
C SER A 309 10.84 -8.76 24.16
N LYS A 310 9.54 -8.44 24.20
CA LYS A 310 8.75 -8.21 22.99
C LYS A 310 9.30 -7.02 22.20
N LEU A 311 9.10 -7.04 20.89
CA LEU A 311 9.33 -5.87 20.04
C LEU A 311 8.41 -4.71 20.49
N PRO A 312 8.88 -3.45 20.42
CA PRO A 312 8.02 -2.29 20.63
C PRO A 312 6.84 -2.25 19.66
N ASP A 313 5.71 -1.65 20.07
CA ASP A 313 4.48 -1.60 19.27
C ASP A 313 4.65 -0.97 17.87
N TRP A 314 5.65 -0.11 17.69
CA TRP A 314 5.95 0.52 16.41
C TRP A 314 6.76 -0.36 15.45
N LEU A 315 7.37 -1.46 15.93
CA LEU A 315 8.24 -2.37 15.16
C LEU A 315 7.56 -3.74 15.00
N ASN A 316 7.13 -4.04 13.78
CA ASN A 316 6.44 -5.28 13.43
C ASN A 316 7.38 -6.23 12.70
N PHE A 317 7.26 -7.53 12.98
CA PHE A 317 7.89 -8.60 12.20
C PHE A 317 6.82 -9.54 11.63
N ASN A 318 6.82 -9.72 10.32
CA ASN A 318 6.04 -10.73 9.63
C ASN A 318 6.93 -11.97 9.44
N SER A 319 6.66 -13.01 10.21
CA SER A 319 7.42 -14.27 10.19
C SER A 319 7.32 -15.02 8.88
N THR A 320 6.19 -14.93 8.17
CA THR A 320 5.96 -15.61 6.89
C THR A 320 6.81 -14.96 5.80
N THR A 321 6.75 -13.63 5.69
CA THR A 321 7.51 -12.90 4.64
C THR A 321 8.94 -12.54 5.06
N ARG A 322 9.31 -12.79 6.33
CA ARG A 322 10.55 -12.35 6.98
C ARG A 322 10.77 -10.84 6.90
N THR A 323 9.69 -10.08 6.96
CA THR A 323 9.72 -8.63 6.75
C THR A 323 9.55 -7.89 8.06
N PHE A 324 10.46 -6.96 8.35
CA PHE A 324 10.28 -5.96 9.39
C PHE A 324 9.63 -4.71 8.81
N SER A 325 8.71 -4.09 9.55
CA SER A 325 8.11 -2.82 9.18
C SER A 325 7.77 -1.97 10.41
N GLY A 326 7.70 -0.66 10.24
CA GLY A 326 7.36 0.24 11.35
C GLY A 326 7.44 1.71 11.03
N THR A 327 6.99 2.54 11.97
CA THR A 327 7.10 4.01 11.91
C THR A 327 7.56 4.51 13.29
N PRO A 328 8.88 4.66 13.53
CA PRO A 328 9.38 5.13 14.81
C PRO A 328 9.05 6.61 15.01
N ASN A 329 8.86 7.05 16.26
CA ASN A 329 8.73 8.46 16.60
C ASN A 329 10.02 9.03 17.22
N THR A 330 10.01 10.31 17.58
CA THR A 330 11.17 10.98 18.20
C THR A 330 11.59 10.37 19.54
N GLY A 331 10.66 9.75 20.28
CA GLY A 331 10.97 9.00 21.51
C GLY A 331 11.62 7.64 21.26
N ASN A 332 11.76 7.22 20.00
CA ASN A 332 12.42 5.97 19.62
C ASN A 332 13.84 6.19 19.08
N VAL A 333 14.35 7.43 19.04
CA VAL A 333 15.72 7.74 18.61
C VAL A 333 16.73 6.97 19.45
N GLY A 334 17.66 6.29 18.78
CA GLY A 334 18.66 5.43 19.42
C GLY A 334 18.88 4.14 18.65
N LYS A 335 19.43 3.14 19.34
CA LYS A 335 19.70 1.81 18.77
C LYS A 335 18.86 0.76 19.48
N LEU A 336 18.31 -0.17 18.70
CA LEU A 336 17.60 -1.35 19.20
C LEU A 336 18.27 -2.60 18.64
N ASP A 337 18.72 -3.49 19.52
CA ASP A 337 19.25 -4.79 19.10
C ASP A 337 18.08 -5.78 18.98
N VAL A 338 17.86 -6.28 17.76
CA VAL A 338 16.74 -7.14 17.41
C VAL A 338 17.24 -8.54 17.12
N LYS A 339 16.70 -9.53 17.83
CA LYS A 339 17.03 -10.95 17.69
C LYS A 339 16.01 -11.64 16.82
N VAL A 340 16.45 -12.24 15.72
CA VAL A 340 15.64 -13.10 14.85
C VAL A 340 15.96 -14.55 15.15
N ILE A 341 14.92 -15.36 15.39
CA ILE A 341 15.04 -16.78 15.75
C ILE A 341 14.41 -17.59 14.64
N ALA A 342 15.18 -18.52 14.08
CA ALA A 342 14.74 -19.55 13.16
C ALA A 342 14.60 -20.87 13.94
N THR A 343 13.47 -21.56 13.77
CA THR A 343 13.13 -22.82 14.45
C THR A 343 12.72 -23.85 13.41
N ASP A 344 13.34 -25.03 13.43
CA ASP A 344 12.92 -26.16 12.59
C ASP A 344 11.72 -26.92 13.23
N LYS A 345 11.15 -27.92 12.56
CA LYS A 345 10.04 -28.77 13.02
C LYS A 345 10.46 -29.68 14.17
N ALA A 346 11.74 -30.04 14.26
CA ALA A 346 12.28 -30.75 15.42
C ALA A 346 12.38 -29.85 16.67
N GLY A 347 12.20 -28.53 16.51
CA GLY A 347 12.28 -27.52 17.56
C GLY A 347 13.70 -27.03 17.83
N ALA A 348 14.69 -27.39 16.99
CA ALA A 348 16.02 -26.82 17.08
C ALA A 348 15.98 -25.36 16.61
N THR A 349 16.76 -24.51 17.29
CA THR A 349 16.75 -23.07 17.03
C THR A 349 18.14 -22.55 16.73
N VAL A 350 18.22 -21.62 15.76
CA VAL A 350 19.36 -20.75 15.53
C VAL A 350 18.87 -19.30 15.54
N ASN A 351 19.73 -18.36 15.91
CA ASN A 351 19.37 -16.94 15.91
C ASN A 351 20.50 -16.07 15.38
N ASP A 352 20.12 -14.86 15.00
CA ASP A 352 21.03 -13.76 14.68
C ASP A 352 20.49 -12.46 15.28
N ILE A 353 21.38 -11.50 15.51
CA ILE A 353 21.04 -10.19 16.07
C ILE A 353 21.55 -9.10 15.14
N PHE A 354 20.68 -8.16 14.77
CA PHE A 354 21.06 -6.95 14.07
C PHE A 354 20.67 -5.70 14.87
N THR A 355 21.38 -4.61 14.63
CA THR A 355 21.08 -3.30 15.21
C THR A 355 20.12 -2.54 14.29
N LEU A 356 18.99 -2.08 14.82
CA LEU A 356 18.13 -1.09 14.20
C LEU A 356 18.44 0.30 14.78
N ALA A 357 19.14 1.13 14.01
CA ALA A 357 19.39 2.53 14.36
C ALA A 357 18.22 3.42 13.91
N VAL A 358 17.57 4.09 14.85
CA VAL A 358 16.54 5.09 14.58
C VAL A 358 17.20 6.47 14.66
N ASN A 359 17.34 7.11 13.50
CA ASN A 359 18.01 8.40 13.38
C ASN A 359 17.01 9.54 13.19
N GLN A 360 17.34 10.68 13.79
CA GLN A 360 16.79 11.96 13.41
C GLN A 360 17.71 12.57 12.35
N SER A 361 17.16 12.95 11.18
CA SER A 361 17.99 13.55 10.14
C SER A 361 18.02 15.06 10.30
N THR A 362 19.08 15.53 10.96
CA THR A 362 19.37 16.94 11.14
C THR A 362 20.41 17.38 10.12
N THR A 363 20.14 18.48 9.42
CA THR A 363 21.07 19.20 8.55
C THR A 363 21.40 20.53 9.21
N VAL A 364 22.68 20.86 9.31
CA VAL A 364 23.14 22.13 9.88
C VAL A 364 24.02 22.80 8.82
N GLY A 365 23.70 24.03 8.47
CA GLY A 365 24.52 24.89 7.61
C GLY A 365 25.68 25.50 8.37
N THR A 366 26.20 26.58 7.82
CA THR A 366 27.35 27.34 8.25
C THR A 366 26.93 28.76 8.65
N PRO A 367 27.86 29.58 9.18
CA PRO A 367 27.62 31.01 9.34
C PRO A 367 27.80 31.85 8.05
N GLU A 368 28.00 31.22 6.90
CA GLU A 368 28.09 31.87 5.58
C GLU A 368 26.88 31.48 4.71
N ASP A 369 26.71 32.13 3.56
CA ASP A 369 25.62 31.83 2.61
C ASP A 369 25.61 30.35 2.18
N ASP A 370 24.54 29.64 2.53
CA ASP A 370 24.33 28.23 2.20
C ASP A 370 23.26 28.00 1.14
N LYS A 371 23.47 26.98 0.30
CA LYS A 371 22.45 26.50 -0.64
C LYS A 371 22.15 25.02 -0.40
N LEU A 372 21.02 24.75 0.24
CA LEU A 372 20.58 23.40 0.60
C LEU A 372 19.44 22.95 -0.31
N ILE A 373 19.71 21.95 -1.16
CA ILE A 373 18.71 21.40 -2.08
C ILE A 373 18.37 19.97 -1.65
N ALA A 374 17.09 19.71 -1.39
CA ALA A 374 16.64 18.38 -1.02
C ALA A 374 16.94 17.38 -2.14
N THR A 375 17.63 16.29 -1.82
CA THR A 375 18.05 15.27 -2.79
C THR A 375 17.61 13.89 -2.31
N PRO A 376 16.80 13.13 -3.09
CA PRO A 376 16.34 11.81 -2.70
C PRO A 376 17.48 10.87 -2.29
N GLY A 377 17.31 10.20 -1.15
CA GLY A 377 18.30 9.25 -0.62
C GLY A 377 19.52 9.89 0.07
N SER A 378 19.60 11.22 0.11
CA SER A 378 20.62 11.92 0.90
C SER A 378 20.17 12.15 2.36
N GLN A 379 21.05 12.70 3.19
CA GLN A 379 20.69 13.11 4.55
C GLN A 379 19.57 14.16 4.52
N PHE A 380 19.64 15.11 3.58
CA PHE A 380 18.61 16.10 3.32
C PHE A 380 17.76 15.65 2.12
N ASP A 381 16.85 14.71 2.34
CA ASP A 381 15.96 14.13 1.33
C ASP A 381 14.57 14.80 1.26
N GLY A 382 14.35 15.83 2.07
CA GLY A 382 13.11 16.59 2.18
C GLY A 382 11.95 15.78 2.80
N GLN A 383 12.26 14.76 3.59
CA GLN A 383 11.26 13.92 4.28
C GLN A 383 11.52 13.95 5.79
N ASN A 384 10.72 14.62 6.61
CA ASN A 384 10.94 14.67 8.07
C ASN A 384 12.35 15.17 8.47
N ASN A 385 12.94 16.08 7.71
CA ASN A 385 14.22 16.69 8.07
C ASN A 385 14.06 17.78 9.13
N ILE A 386 15.09 17.95 9.96
CA ILE A 386 15.29 19.18 10.74
C ILE A 386 16.48 19.91 10.12
N VAL A 387 16.30 21.18 9.76
CA VAL A 387 17.30 21.98 9.07
C VAL A 387 17.51 23.28 9.86
N PHE A 388 18.76 23.61 10.13
CA PHE A 388 19.18 24.91 10.65
C PHE A 388 20.21 25.46 9.67
N THR A 389 19.95 26.58 8.99
CA THR A 389 20.92 27.11 8.02
C THR A 389 21.98 27.94 8.72
N GLY A 390 21.59 28.88 9.58
CA GLY A 390 22.51 29.56 10.48
C GLY A 390 22.48 31.06 10.29
N ALA A 391 23.60 31.64 9.86
CA ALA A 391 23.67 33.05 9.51
C ALA A 391 24.16 33.17 8.07
N GLY A 392 23.83 34.26 7.39
CA GLY A 392 24.20 34.44 5.99
C GLY A 392 22.97 34.64 5.12
N LYS A 393 23.13 34.57 3.81
CA LYS A 393 22.01 34.58 2.86
C LYS A 393 21.79 33.17 2.34
N ASP A 394 20.84 32.47 2.94
CA ASP A 394 20.63 31.05 2.75
C ASP A 394 19.48 30.76 1.78
N GLU A 395 19.62 29.67 1.02
CA GLU A 395 18.57 29.15 0.15
C GLU A 395 18.29 27.67 0.48
N VAL A 396 17.04 27.36 0.85
CA VAL A 396 16.57 25.99 1.10
C VAL A 396 15.50 25.61 0.09
N ASP A 397 15.74 24.57 -0.70
CA ASP A 397 14.79 24.10 -1.72
C ASP A 397 14.27 22.69 -1.42
N LEU A 398 13.04 22.62 -0.88
CA LEU A 398 12.27 21.37 -0.66
C LEU A 398 11.35 21.03 -1.85
N SER A 399 11.21 21.92 -2.83
CA SER A 399 10.29 21.77 -3.95
C SER A 399 10.77 20.72 -4.97
N THR A 400 12.09 20.51 -5.05
CA THR A 400 12.75 19.49 -5.90
C THR A 400 12.30 18.07 -5.64
N VAL A 401 11.79 17.79 -4.43
CA VAL A 401 11.31 16.46 -4.03
C VAL A 401 9.79 16.34 -3.99
N SER A 402 9.05 17.35 -4.46
CA SER A 402 7.57 17.37 -4.48
C SER A 402 6.91 16.19 -5.19
N VAL A 403 7.59 15.60 -6.18
CA VAL A 403 7.10 14.42 -6.91
C VAL A 403 7.11 13.14 -6.07
N PHE A 404 7.82 13.10 -4.94
CA PHE A 404 7.92 11.90 -4.12
C PHE A 404 6.79 11.87 -3.08
N PRO A 405 6.05 10.75 -2.95
CA PRO A 405 4.82 10.69 -2.15
C PRO A 405 5.04 11.02 -0.66
N ASN A 406 6.24 10.73 -0.16
CA ASN A 406 6.62 10.87 1.24
C ASN A 406 7.34 12.20 1.55
N SER A 407 7.55 13.08 0.57
CA SER A 407 8.15 14.41 0.81
C SER A 407 7.28 15.28 1.71
N GLY A 408 7.94 16.03 2.59
CA GLY A 408 7.30 16.98 3.50
C GLY A 408 7.53 16.69 4.99
N ASN A 409 6.78 17.41 5.82
CA ASN A 409 6.88 17.39 7.29
C ASN A 409 8.27 17.79 7.81
N ASN A 410 8.98 18.64 7.07
CA ASN A 410 10.28 19.16 7.47
C ASN A 410 10.11 20.28 8.49
N ILE A 411 11.15 20.52 9.29
CA ILE A 411 11.29 21.68 10.17
C ILE A 411 12.53 22.41 9.67
N VAL A 412 12.38 23.67 9.26
CA VAL A 412 13.47 24.50 8.76
C VAL A 412 13.49 25.80 9.54
N ASP A 413 14.65 26.13 10.10
CA ASP A 413 14.96 27.41 10.71
C ASP A 413 16.08 28.05 9.88
N LEU A 414 15.77 29.21 9.30
CA LEU A 414 16.67 29.95 8.41
C LEU A 414 17.67 30.82 9.20
N GLY A 415 17.35 31.14 10.45
CA GLY A 415 18.29 31.83 11.34
C GLY A 415 18.37 33.33 11.08
N SER A 416 19.53 33.87 10.70
CA SER A 416 19.69 35.32 10.52
C SER A 416 20.22 35.66 9.15
N GLY A 417 19.54 36.52 8.39
CA GLY A 417 19.90 36.67 7.00
C GLY A 417 18.87 37.36 6.12
N GLU A 418 19.05 37.26 4.82
CA GLU A 418 17.94 37.49 3.89
C GLU A 418 17.73 36.18 3.14
N ASP A 419 16.93 35.30 3.71
CA ASP A 419 16.91 33.91 3.32
C ASP A 419 15.77 33.61 2.35
N THR A 420 15.87 32.48 1.67
CA THR A 420 14.82 32.02 0.76
C THR A 420 14.54 30.54 0.99
N ILE A 421 13.27 30.19 1.15
CA ILE A 421 12.84 28.80 1.23
C ILE A 421 11.73 28.49 0.24
N PHE A 422 11.89 27.39 -0.49
CA PHE A 422 10.84 26.77 -1.27
C PHE A 422 10.25 25.62 -0.44
N VAL A 423 9.08 25.84 0.15
CA VAL A 423 8.39 24.85 0.97
C VAL A 423 7.55 23.91 0.12
N ASN A 424 7.32 22.70 0.60
CA ASN A 424 6.64 21.64 -0.15
C ASN A 424 5.30 21.30 0.50
N LYS A 425 5.30 20.42 1.50
CA LYS A 425 4.06 19.87 2.07
C LYS A 425 4.19 19.67 3.57
N ARG A 426 3.25 20.23 4.33
CA ARG A 426 3.20 20.09 5.80
C ARG A 426 4.50 20.49 6.50
N ASP A 427 5.30 21.33 5.86
CA ASP A 427 6.56 21.80 6.40
C ASP A 427 6.31 22.88 7.46
N ARG A 428 7.27 23.03 8.38
CA ARG A 428 7.36 24.12 9.33
C ARG A 428 8.60 24.93 9.00
N ALA A 429 8.41 26.19 8.62
CA ALA A 429 9.49 27.07 8.23
C ALA A 429 9.49 28.33 9.10
N PHE A 430 10.67 28.72 9.59
CA PHE A 430 10.91 29.88 10.43
C PHE A 430 12.01 30.72 9.78
N GLY A 431 11.72 31.99 9.52
CA GLY A 431 12.70 32.95 8.97
C GLY A 431 13.66 33.43 10.05
N SER A 432 13.10 33.71 11.23
CA SER A 432 13.79 34.19 12.42
C SER A 432 14.17 35.68 12.28
N ASP A 433 15.40 36.05 11.89
CA ASP A 433 15.81 37.46 11.77
C ASP A 433 16.16 37.82 10.31
N GLY A 434 15.55 38.89 9.79
CA GLY A 434 15.89 39.53 8.52
C GLY A 434 14.77 39.47 7.48
N ASN A 435 15.05 39.81 6.23
CA ASN A 435 14.00 39.94 5.20
C ASN A 435 13.93 38.67 4.35
N ASP A 436 13.06 37.76 4.71
CA ASP A 436 13.02 36.41 4.16
C ASP A 436 11.96 36.24 3.08
N THR A 437 12.17 35.24 2.23
CA THR A 437 11.23 34.86 1.17
C THR A 437 10.78 33.42 1.32
N PHE A 438 9.49 33.23 1.53
CA PHE A 438 8.84 31.91 1.58
C PHE A 438 8.06 31.66 0.31
N ASN A 439 8.44 30.64 -0.44
CA ASN A 439 7.74 30.25 -1.67
C ASN A 439 7.06 28.88 -1.50
N ALA A 440 5.73 28.91 -1.42
CA ALA A 440 4.85 27.75 -1.33
C ALA A 440 3.97 27.56 -2.58
N LYS A 441 4.23 28.28 -3.69
CA LYS A 441 3.38 28.26 -4.89
C LYS A 441 3.20 26.86 -5.47
N ASP A 442 4.31 26.13 -5.56
CA ASP A 442 4.36 24.76 -6.07
C ASP A 442 4.20 23.72 -4.94
N GLY A 443 3.96 24.19 -3.72
CA GLY A 443 3.74 23.36 -2.55
C GLY A 443 2.37 22.67 -2.56
N GLN A 444 2.28 21.50 -1.95
CA GLN A 444 1.05 20.71 -1.82
C GLN A 444 0.22 21.10 -0.58
N GLY A 445 0.64 22.16 0.12
CA GLY A 445 -0.11 22.78 1.19
C GLY A 445 0.06 22.19 2.59
N GLY A 446 -0.65 22.78 3.54
CA GLY A 446 -0.61 22.39 4.95
C GLY A 446 0.65 22.87 5.69
N ASN A 447 1.42 23.77 5.09
CA ASN A 447 2.64 24.31 5.68
C ASN A 447 2.29 25.28 6.82
N ARG A 448 3.21 25.44 7.77
CA ARG A 448 3.16 26.45 8.82
C ARG A 448 4.43 27.30 8.72
N ILE A 449 4.25 28.58 8.48
CA ILE A 449 5.32 29.48 8.10
C ILE A 449 5.30 30.68 9.04
N SER A 450 6.47 31.07 9.54
CA SER A 450 6.66 32.27 10.36
C SER A 450 7.82 33.06 9.78
N GLY A 451 7.60 34.34 9.47
CA GLY A 451 8.64 35.27 9.04
C GLY A 451 9.59 35.58 10.17
N GLY A 452 9.13 36.33 11.17
CA GLY A 452 9.92 36.66 12.36
C GLY A 452 10.13 38.17 12.44
N LEU A 453 11.38 38.60 12.59
CA LEU A 453 11.74 40.03 12.53
C LEU A 453 12.15 40.38 11.11
N GLY A 454 11.64 41.46 10.54
CA GLY A 454 12.04 41.95 9.21
C GLY A 454 10.86 42.09 8.25
N ASP A 455 11.11 42.64 7.07
CA ASP A 455 10.09 42.83 6.04
C ASP A 455 10.05 41.58 5.14
N ASP A 456 9.16 40.62 5.46
CA ASP A 456 9.14 39.30 4.84
C ASP A 456 8.19 39.20 3.63
N THR A 457 8.49 38.27 2.72
CA THR A 457 7.65 38.00 1.54
C THR A 457 7.20 36.55 1.48
N PHE A 458 5.88 36.36 1.42
CA PHE A 458 5.24 35.05 1.33
C PHE A 458 4.53 34.88 0.00
N TYR A 459 4.86 33.84 -0.73
CA TYR A 459 4.12 33.37 -1.89
C TYR A 459 3.36 32.10 -1.53
N LEU A 460 2.07 32.22 -1.22
CA LEU A 460 1.27 31.12 -0.68
C LEU A 460 0.55 30.34 -1.78
N GLY A 461 0.63 29.02 -1.70
CA GLY A 461 -0.05 28.10 -2.60
C GLY A 461 -1.47 27.81 -2.09
N SER A 462 -1.62 26.68 -1.39
CA SER A 462 -2.92 26.20 -0.92
C SER A 462 -2.89 25.73 0.53
N ASN A 463 -3.92 26.04 1.32
CA ASN A 463 -4.14 25.50 2.67
C ASN A 463 -2.95 25.67 3.64
N ASP A 464 -2.16 26.73 3.49
CA ASP A 464 -1.03 27.06 4.35
C ASP A 464 -1.46 27.97 5.51
N ARG A 465 -0.62 28.04 6.54
CA ARG A 465 -0.73 29.00 7.64
C ARG A 465 0.52 29.85 7.67
N ALA A 466 0.36 31.17 7.55
CA ALA A 466 1.48 32.10 7.53
C ALA A 466 1.29 33.19 8.60
N LEU A 467 2.36 33.46 9.33
CA LEU A 467 2.52 34.57 10.25
C LEU A 467 3.69 35.41 9.74
N GLY A 468 3.47 36.71 9.53
CA GLY A 468 4.51 37.66 9.13
C GLY A 468 5.47 37.87 10.29
N GLY A 469 5.06 38.66 11.27
CA GLY A 469 5.83 38.89 12.49
C GLY A 469 5.96 40.37 12.75
N ASP A 470 7.16 40.85 13.07
CA ASP A 470 7.44 42.27 13.20
C ASP A 470 8.03 42.79 11.89
N GLY A 471 7.38 43.71 11.20
CA GLY A 471 7.90 44.26 9.95
C GLY A 471 6.80 44.72 9.00
N LYS A 472 7.12 44.90 7.73
CA LYS A 472 6.14 45.20 6.67
C LYS A 472 6.06 44.01 5.73
N ASP A 473 5.18 43.10 6.06
CA ASP A 473 5.14 41.80 5.41
C ASP A 473 4.25 41.81 4.17
N ILE A 474 4.60 40.98 3.19
CA ILE A 474 3.89 40.89 1.92
C ILE A 474 3.43 39.45 1.69
N PHE A 475 2.12 39.25 1.69
CA PHE A 475 1.49 37.96 1.38
C PHE A 475 0.88 37.99 -0.01
N ARG A 476 1.33 37.10 -0.89
CA ARG A 476 0.81 36.91 -2.25
C ARG A 476 0.23 35.52 -2.39
N VAL A 477 -1.10 35.43 -2.47
CA VAL A 477 -1.79 34.15 -2.62
C VAL A 477 -1.88 33.73 -4.10
N SER A 478 -1.87 32.42 -4.35
CA SER A 478 -1.95 31.82 -5.68
C SER A 478 -3.29 31.10 -5.92
N LEU A 479 -3.42 30.36 -7.04
CA LEU A 479 -4.64 29.66 -7.46
C LEU A 479 -5.23 28.71 -6.40
N GLY A 480 -4.41 28.15 -5.51
CA GLY A 480 -4.87 27.25 -4.47
C GLY A 480 -5.84 27.91 -3.49
N GLY A 481 -5.34 28.91 -2.77
CA GLY A 481 -6.11 29.61 -1.74
C GLY A 481 -6.37 28.76 -0.49
N GLY A 482 -7.36 29.14 0.32
CA GLY A 482 -7.64 28.43 1.58
C GLY A 482 -6.59 28.66 2.68
N ASN A 483 -5.73 29.69 2.52
CA ASN A 483 -4.67 29.97 3.47
C ASN A 483 -5.21 30.74 4.69
N LEU A 484 -4.57 30.56 5.85
CA LEU A 484 -4.77 31.36 7.06
C LEU A 484 -3.57 32.29 7.25
N ILE A 485 -3.81 33.60 7.27
CA ILE A 485 -2.75 34.61 7.17
C ILE A 485 -2.89 35.59 8.32
N SER A 486 -1.78 35.86 9.00
CA SER A 486 -1.66 36.90 10.04
C SER A 486 -0.48 37.79 9.67
N GLY A 487 -0.69 39.09 9.59
CA GLY A 487 0.39 40.06 9.32
C GLY A 487 1.32 40.19 10.52
N GLY A 488 0.74 40.36 11.71
CA GLY A 488 1.50 40.66 12.92
C GLY A 488 1.59 42.17 13.18
N ALA A 489 2.79 42.63 13.50
CA ALA A 489 3.07 44.02 13.83
C ALA A 489 3.72 44.74 12.66
N GLY A 490 3.15 45.88 12.27
CA GLY A 490 3.71 46.75 11.24
C GLY A 490 2.68 47.02 10.16
N ALA A 491 3.13 47.30 8.94
CA ALA A 491 2.23 47.73 7.85
C ALA A 491 2.24 46.72 6.71
N ASP A 492 1.29 45.79 6.78
CA ASP A 492 1.32 44.57 6.02
C ASP A 492 0.45 44.64 4.76
N GLN A 493 0.79 43.81 3.78
CA GLN A 493 0.12 43.75 2.49
C GLN A 493 -0.43 42.36 2.21
N PHE A 494 -1.75 42.26 2.10
CA PHE A 494 -2.45 41.01 1.77
C PHE A 494 -2.91 41.06 0.33
N TRP A 495 -2.09 40.58 -0.60
CA TRP A 495 -2.42 40.44 -2.01
C TRP A 495 -3.27 39.18 -2.22
N ILE A 496 -4.58 39.32 -2.02
CA ILE A 496 -5.58 38.24 -2.08
C ILE A 496 -5.95 37.82 -3.51
N VAL A 497 -5.48 38.58 -4.51
CA VAL A 497 -5.52 38.25 -5.93
C VAL A 497 -4.16 38.60 -6.52
N ASN A 498 -3.54 37.64 -7.22
CA ASN A 498 -2.22 37.80 -7.80
C ASN A 498 -2.21 37.42 -9.28
N ALA A 499 -2.85 38.24 -10.12
CA ALA A 499 -3.13 38.01 -11.55
C ALA A 499 -4.09 36.84 -11.86
N GLU A 500 -4.47 36.04 -10.86
CA GLU A 500 -5.43 34.95 -10.96
C GLU A 500 -6.31 34.89 -9.70
N LEU A 501 -7.51 34.30 -9.82
CA LEU A 501 -8.45 34.15 -8.70
C LEU A 501 -8.14 32.88 -7.89
N PRO A 502 -8.07 32.94 -6.56
CA PRO A 502 -7.88 31.74 -5.74
C PRO A 502 -9.11 30.83 -5.82
N SER A 503 -8.90 29.52 -5.87
CA SER A 503 -9.96 28.51 -5.94
C SER A 503 -10.75 28.39 -4.63
N SER A 504 -10.08 28.68 -3.51
CA SER A 504 -10.66 28.73 -2.16
C SER A 504 -10.36 30.07 -1.48
N ALA A 505 -11.32 30.60 -0.72
CA ALA A 505 -11.13 31.87 -0.03
C ALA A 505 -9.97 31.79 0.98
N ASN A 506 -9.12 32.82 1.00
CA ASN A 506 -8.10 32.98 2.04
C ASN A 506 -8.72 33.68 3.27
N THR A 507 -8.15 33.47 4.45
CA THR A 507 -8.60 34.15 5.68
C THR A 507 -7.48 34.99 6.25
N VAL A 508 -7.70 36.29 6.37
CA VAL A 508 -6.82 37.22 7.10
C VAL A 508 -7.34 37.33 8.53
N LEU A 509 -6.45 37.10 9.50
CA LEU A 509 -6.82 36.90 10.90
C LEU A 509 -6.76 38.18 11.74
N ASP A 510 -5.92 39.14 11.39
CA ASP A 510 -5.54 40.27 12.25
C ASP A 510 -5.44 41.63 11.51
N PHE A 511 -6.10 41.77 10.36
CA PHE A 511 -6.06 42.97 9.53
C PHE A 511 -6.27 44.28 10.32
N GLN A 512 -5.32 45.20 10.27
CA GLN A 512 -5.34 46.48 10.99
C GLN A 512 -5.77 47.64 10.07
N LEU A 513 -6.96 48.19 10.34
CA LEU A 513 -7.50 49.32 9.60
C LEU A 513 -6.58 50.55 9.64
N GLY A 514 -6.23 51.06 8.46
CA GLY A 514 -5.41 52.27 8.30
C GLY A 514 -3.91 52.03 8.39
N THR A 515 -3.49 50.79 8.68
CA THR A 515 -2.09 50.35 8.67
C THR A 515 -1.87 49.36 7.53
N ASP A 516 -2.69 48.32 7.47
CA ASP A 516 -2.57 47.24 6.48
C ASP A 516 -3.38 47.51 5.21
N VAL A 517 -2.98 46.86 4.13
CA VAL A 517 -3.64 46.99 2.82
C VAL A 517 -4.01 45.63 2.21
N ILE A 518 -5.16 45.61 1.54
CA ILE A 518 -5.59 44.53 0.67
C ILE A 518 -5.19 44.85 -0.78
N GLY A 519 -4.40 43.98 -1.38
CA GLY A 519 -3.93 44.10 -2.75
C GLY A 519 -4.72 43.23 -3.74
N ILE A 520 -5.06 43.79 -4.90
CA ILE A 520 -5.67 43.10 -6.02
C ILE A 520 -4.78 43.33 -7.25
N GLN A 521 -3.83 42.42 -7.49
CA GLN A 521 -2.94 42.48 -8.64
C GLN A 521 -3.59 41.86 -9.87
N GLY A 522 -3.48 42.51 -11.02
CA GLY A 522 -4.14 42.09 -12.26
C GLY A 522 -5.62 42.49 -12.31
N ALA A 523 -6.02 43.50 -11.54
CA ALA A 523 -7.41 43.90 -11.40
C ALA A 523 -8.07 44.20 -12.75
N VAL A 524 -7.39 44.99 -13.59
CA VAL A 524 -7.89 45.38 -14.92
C VAL A 524 -8.11 44.16 -15.83
N SER A 525 -7.14 43.25 -15.90
CA SER A 525 -7.24 42.04 -16.74
C SER A 525 -8.33 41.09 -16.28
N LEU A 526 -8.62 41.06 -14.97
CA LEU A 526 -9.65 40.20 -14.39
C LEU A 526 -11.04 40.86 -14.32
N GLY A 527 -11.15 42.14 -14.71
CA GLY A 527 -12.40 42.91 -14.62
C GLY A 527 -12.81 43.27 -13.19
N ILE A 528 -11.85 43.27 -12.26
CA ILE A 528 -12.09 43.66 -10.86
C ILE A 528 -11.94 45.17 -10.76
N THR A 529 -12.99 45.83 -10.30
CA THR A 529 -13.05 47.27 -10.06
C THR A 529 -13.73 47.52 -8.72
N THR A 530 -13.74 48.77 -8.27
CA THR A 530 -14.48 49.19 -7.08
C THR A 530 -16.01 49.00 -7.20
N SER A 531 -16.54 48.80 -8.42
CA SER A 531 -17.96 48.54 -8.65
C SER A 531 -18.30 47.05 -8.79
N THR A 532 -17.33 46.20 -9.13
CA THR A 532 -17.54 44.75 -9.29
C THR A 532 -17.13 43.95 -8.05
N LEU A 533 -16.21 44.45 -7.24
CA LEU A 533 -15.85 43.87 -5.94
C LEU A 533 -16.90 44.25 -4.88
N LYS A 534 -17.30 43.29 -4.05
CA LYS A 534 -18.31 43.48 -2.99
C LYS A 534 -17.73 43.14 -1.62
N LEU A 535 -18.15 43.90 -0.62
CA LEU A 535 -17.84 43.66 0.79
C LEU A 535 -19.13 43.22 1.50
N ASN A 536 -19.20 41.95 1.86
CA ASN A 536 -20.37 41.35 2.49
C ASN A 536 -20.09 41.05 3.97
N GLN A 537 -20.91 41.55 4.87
CA GLN A 537 -20.83 41.20 6.30
C GLN A 537 -21.30 39.74 6.50
N VAL A 538 -20.52 38.95 7.23
CA VAL A 538 -20.85 37.58 7.62
C VAL A 538 -20.55 37.41 9.11
N GLY A 539 -21.58 37.50 9.95
CA GLY A 539 -21.38 37.48 11.40
C GLY A 539 -20.46 38.63 11.85
N GLY A 540 -19.37 38.30 12.54
CA GLY A 540 -18.34 39.28 12.96
C GLY A 540 -17.34 39.68 11.87
N ASP A 541 -17.35 39.00 10.72
CA ASP A 541 -16.30 39.06 9.70
C ASP A 541 -16.78 39.73 8.41
N THR A 542 -15.85 40.12 7.54
CA THR A 542 -16.16 40.63 6.19
C THR A 542 -15.65 39.70 5.11
N ALA A 543 -16.53 39.27 4.22
CA ALA A 543 -16.18 38.54 3.01
C ALA A 543 -15.97 39.51 1.83
N ILE A 544 -14.83 39.38 1.15
CA ILE A 544 -14.50 40.08 -0.10
C ILE A 544 -14.89 39.19 -1.27
N VAL A 545 -15.86 39.65 -2.06
CA VAL A 545 -16.57 38.82 -3.05
C VAL A 545 -16.48 39.43 -4.44
N PHE A 546 -16.13 38.62 -5.43
CA PHE A 546 -16.15 38.95 -6.85
C PHE A 546 -16.90 37.87 -7.62
N ASN A 547 -17.87 38.23 -8.47
CA ASN A 547 -18.65 37.27 -9.28
C ASN A 547 -19.22 36.07 -8.48
N ASN A 548 -19.74 36.34 -7.28
CA ASN A 548 -20.27 35.34 -6.31
C ASN A 548 -19.23 34.37 -5.73
N GLN A 549 -17.94 34.54 -6.04
CA GLN A 549 -16.85 33.84 -5.40
C GLN A 549 -16.30 34.68 -4.24
N THR A 550 -16.15 34.08 -3.07
CA THR A 550 -15.42 34.72 -1.96
C THR A 550 -13.92 34.55 -2.21
N LEU A 551 -13.19 35.66 -2.31
CA LEU A 551 -11.75 35.68 -2.56
C LEU A 551 -10.97 35.64 -1.25
N ALA A 552 -11.45 36.38 -0.25
CA ALA A 552 -10.90 36.38 1.09
C ALA A 552 -11.95 36.74 2.14
N THR A 553 -11.68 36.37 3.38
CA THR A 553 -12.41 36.77 4.58
C THR A 553 -11.48 37.53 5.52
N LEU A 554 -11.92 38.68 6.02
CA LEU A 554 -11.25 39.46 7.04
C LEU A 554 -11.94 39.21 8.38
N THR A 555 -11.23 38.57 9.31
CA THR A 555 -11.77 38.16 10.61
C THR A 555 -11.96 39.37 11.52
N GLY A 556 -13.12 39.49 12.17
CA GLY A 556 -13.42 40.55 13.14
C GLY A 556 -13.58 41.96 12.56
N ILE A 557 -13.53 42.13 11.23
CA ILE A 557 -13.67 43.44 10.58
C ILE A 557 -15.10 43.64 10.10
N GLN A 558 -15.67 44.80 10.41
CA GLN A 558 -17.00 45.21 9.96
C GLN A 558 -16.92 45.79 8.54
N ALA A 559 -17.79 45.33 7.63
CA ALA A 559 -17.78 45.74 6.23
C ALA A 559 -18.02 47.26 6.07
N SER A 560 -18.75 47.88 6.99
CA SER A 560 -19.01 49.32 7.02
C SER A 560 -17.77 50.17 7.37
N SER A 561 -16.71 49.56 7.90
CA SER A 561 -15.44 50.23 8.21
C SER A 561 -14.46 50.26 7.04
N LEU A 562 -14.80 49.58 5.95
CA LEU A 562 -13.97 49.43 4.75
C LEU A 562 -14.50 50.26 3.59
N SER A 563 -13.59 50.77 2.77
CA SER A 563 -13.89 51.56 1.57
C SER A 563 -13.00 51.13 0.42
N LEU A 564 -13.62 50.59 -0.63
CA LEU A 564 -12.93 50.17 -1.85
C LEU A 564 -12.25 51.33 -2.60
N THR A 565 -12.58 52.58 -2.28
CA THR A 565 -11.95 53.76 -2.88
C THR A 565 -10.84 54.35 -2.01
N ASP A 566 -10.63 53.84 -0.80
CA ASP A 566 -9.53 54.28 0.06
C ASP A 566 -8.25 53.52 -0.29
N SER A 567 -7.28 54.22 -0.87
CA SER A 567 -6.01 53.62 -1.28
C SER A 567 -5.11 53.20 -0.11
N LYS A 568 -5.48 53.54 1.13
CA LYS A 568 -4.83 53.04 2.35
C LYS A 568 -5.44 51.73 2.85
N GLN A 569 -6.49 51.23 2.20
CA GLN A 569 -7.13 49.96 2.54
C GLN A 569 -7.12 49.00 1.35
N PHE A 570 -7.32 49.50 0.13
CA PHE A 570 -7.36 48.70 -1.09
C PHE A 570 -6.44 49.26 -2.17
N VAL A 571 -5.60 48.40 -2.72
CA VAL A 571 -4.71 48.70 -3.84
C VAL A 571 -5.11 47.83 -5.04
N PHE A 572 -5.51 48.46 -6.14
CA PHE A 572 -5.81 47.79 -7.40
C PHE A 572 -4.64 48.03 -8.36
N ALA A 573 -3.90 46.98 -8.70
CA ALA A 573 -2.68 47.02 -9.51
C ALA A 573 -2.80 46.26 -10.83
#